data_AF-A0A955I7T4-F1
#
_entry.id   AF-A0A955I7T4-F1
#
_cell.length_a   1.000
_cell.length_b   1.000
_cell.length_c   1.000
_cell.angle_alpha   90.00
_cell.angle_beta   90.00
_cell.angle_gamma   90.00
#
_symmetry.space_group_name_H-M   'P 1'
#
loop_
_entity.id
_entity.type
_entity.pdbx_description
1 polymer ?
#
loop_
_entity_poly.entity_id
_entity_poly.type
_entity_poly.pdbx_seq_one_letter_code
_entity_poly.pdbx_strand_id
1 'polypeptide(L)'
;DIGGETVGLITYMRTDSLHMASQAVAAARKHIEKSIGKEYLPDKPIFYKTKQKVAQEAHEAIRPTDFTADAGKLGLSGDQERLYSLIRARALASQMNPAILDVNSVQVTADKYILQATAKAVVFAGYLKVYPEKVSESELPKLAEGQIVYPKYIACDQHFTQPPARFSEASLIKELERLGIGRPSTYAPIIHTIQARQYVEKLGSYFTPTDTGRVVTDLLVNHFGDIVDVGFTAEMEDHLDEIANGELDWQQMLRKFYDPFAKNLDQQEEKIKRADYTVLADAPADIKCPDCGGKMQVKLGRYGRFYSCAKFPDCKGMRSISGETEEDIAAKVKDKEFKEMYLDAPKTDDGRDYVLKSGRFGEFWAHPDYPKVKDARPLELQPDKLEELYGKPPRTDDNRPYLLKSGRFGKFWA
;
A
#
# COMPACT_ATOMS: atom_id res chain seq x y z
N ASP A 1 -11.54 -23.34 -6.07
CA ASP A 1 -12.40 -24.53 -5.99
C ASP A 1 -13.78 -24.16 -5.49
N ILE A 2 -14.81 -24.66 -6.16
CA ILE A 2 -16.22 -24.53 -5.75
C ILE A 2 -16.69 -25.95 -5.49
N GLY A 3 -17.11 -26.25 -4.26
CA GLY A 3 -17.56 -27.60 -3.90
C GLY A 3 -16.50 -28.70 -4.07
N GLY A 4 -15.20 -28.37 -4.10
CA GLY A 4 -14.10 -29.32 -4.28
C GLY A 4 -13.62 -29.51 -5.72
N GLU A 5 -14.24 -28.85 -6.71
CA GLU A 5 -13.81 -28.87 -8.11
C GLU A 5 -13.15 -27.54 -8.54
N THR A 6 -12.10 -27.64 -9.35
CA THR A 6 -11.43 -26.49 -9.95
C THR A 6 -12.23 -26.00 -11.16
N VAL A 7 -12.97 -24.91 -10.98
CA VAL A 7 -13.79 -24.29 -12.02
C VAL A 7 -13.09 -23.07 -12.63
N GLY A 8 -12.91 -23.06 -13.95
CA GLY A 8 -12.37 -21.92 -14.70
C GLY A 8 -13.40 -20.83 -14.94
N LEU A 9 -13.63 -19.97 -13.93
CA LEU A 9 -14.62 -18.88 -14.02
C LEU A 9 -14.12 -17.63 -14.76
N ILE A 10 -12.80 -17.42 -14.76
CA ILE A 10 -12.15 -16.30 -15.43
C ILE A 10 -10.98 -16.81 -16.27
N THR A 11 -10.56 -16.01 -17.23
CA THR A 11 -9.29 -16.21 -17.94
C THR A 11 -8.09 -16.01 -17.02
N TYR A 12 -6.89 -16.37 -17.50
CA TYR A 12 -5.65 -16.26 -16.73
C TYR A 12 -5.40 -14.83 -16.24
N MET A 13 -5.14 -14.69 -14.94
CA MET A 13 -5.11 -13.40 -14.24
C MET A 13 -3.78 -12.64 -14.32
N ARG A 14 -2.73 -13.23 -14.91
CA ARG A 14 -1.43 -12.57 -15.10
C ARG A 14 -1.28 -12.29 -16.59
N THR A 15 -1.81 -11.14 -16.98
CA THR A 15 -1.87 -10.70 -18.37
C THR A 15 -1.73 -9.19 -18.39
N ASP A 16 -0.98 -8.69 -19.37
CA ASP A 16 -0.84 -7.29 -19.76
C ASP A 16 -1.76 -6.98 -20.97
N SER A 17 -2.39 -8.00 -21.54
CA SER A 17 -3.22 -7.90 -22.73
C SER A 17 -4.61 -7.35 -22.43
N LEU A 18 -5.08 -6.44 -23.27
CA LEU A 18 -6.46 -5.97 -23.29
C LEU A 18 -7.33 -6.68 -24.34
N HIS A 19 -6.74 -7.65 -25.06
CA HIS A 19 -7.42 -8.38 -26.12
C HIS A 19 -8.46 -9.36 -25.58
N MET A 20 -9.66 -9.36 -26.15
CA MET A 20 -10.67 -10.39 -25.93
C MET A 20 -10.91 -11.14 -27.22
N ALA A 21 -10.92 -12.48 -27.18
CA ALA A 21 -11.17 -13.30 -28.36
C ALA A 21 -12.55 -12.99 -28.96
N SER A 22 -12.66 -13.11 -30.28
CA SER A 22 -13.89 -12.80 -31.04
C SER A 22 -15.12 -13.53 -30.49
N GLN A 23 -14.97 -14.78 -30.03
CA GLN A 23 -16.05 -15.54 -29.40
C GLN A 23 -16.55 -14.90 -28.10
N ALA A 24 -15.64 -14.37 -27.28
CA ALA A 24 -15.95 -13.75 -26.01
C ALA A 24 -16.60 -12.39 -26.22
N VAL A 25 -16.12 -11.62 -27.20
CA VAL A 25 -16.74 -10.38 -27.64
C VAL A 25 -18.17 -10.62 -28.13
N ALA A 26 -18.39 -11.64 -28.96
CA ALA A 26 -19.73 -12.01 -29.41
C ALA A 26 -20.65 -12.42 -28.25
N ALA A 27 -20.14 -13.20 -27.29
CA ALA A 27 -20.89 -13.60 -26.09
C ALA A 27 -21.28 -12.41 -25.20
N ALA A 28 -20.34 -11.49 -24.95
CA ALA A 28 -20.60 -10.26 -24.19
C ALA A 28 -21.67 -9.40 -24.87
N ARG A 29 -21.53 -9.17 -26.18
CA ARG A 29 -22.49 -8.39 -26.99
C ARG A 29 -23.90 -9.00 -26.96
N LYS A 30 -24.00 -10.32 -27.12
CA LYS A 30 -25.27 -11.06 -27.02
C LYS A 30 -25.91 -10.91 -25.63
N HIS A 31 -25.11 -10.95 -24.57
CA HIS A 31 -25.60 -10.72 -23.21
C HIS A 31 -26.10 -9.28 -23.02
N ILE A 32 -25.37 -8.29 -23.52
CA ILE A 32 -25.76 -6.87 -23.46
C ILE A 32 -27.11 -6.65 -24.14
N GLU A 33 -27.27 -7.14 -25.37
CA GLU A 33 -28.51 -6.99 -26.14
C GLU A 33 -29.71 -7.63 -25.42
N LYS A 34 -29.54 -8.86 -24.90
CA LYS A 34 -30.63 -9.63 -24.28
C LYS A 34 -31.00 -9.14 -22.87
N SER A 35 -30.00 -8.78 -22.06
CA SER A 35 -30.18 -8.56 -20.62
C SER A 35 -30.09 -7.11 -20.18
N ILE A 36 -29.49 -6.23 -20.98
CA ILE A 36 -29.28 -4.81 -20.62
C ILE A 36 -30.11 -3.88 -21.49
N GLY A 37 -30.16 -4.15 -22.80
CA GLY A 37 -30.92 -3.38 -23.79
C GLY A 37 -30.11 -3.11 -25.06
N LYS A 38 -30.79 -3.04 -26.21
CA LYS A 38 -30.17 -2.81 -27.52
C LYS A 38 -29.53 -1.43 -27.61
N GLU A 39 -30.08 -0.44 -26.93
CA GLU A 39 -29.57 0.93 -26.84
C GLU A 39 -28.21 1.02 -26.14
N TYR A 40 -27.83 0.00 -25.35
CA TYR A 40 -26.53 -0.09 -24.69
C TYR A 40 -25.47 -0.80 -25.54
N LEU A 41 -25.85 -1.38 -26.68
CA LEU A 41 -24.95 -2.10 -27.57
C LEU A 41 -24.45 -1.18 -28.70
N PRO A 42 -23.14 -1.01 -28.88
CA PRO A 42 -22.59 -0.31 -30.04
C PRO A 42 -22.78 -1.12 -31.33
N ASP A 43 -22.96 -0.42 -32.45
CA ASP A 43 -23.16 -1.04 -33.78
C ASP A 43 -22.03 -2.00 -34.15
N LYS A 44 -20.79 -1.66 -33.80
CA LYS A 44 -19.59 -2.46 -34.06
C LYS A 44 -18.93 -2.92 -32.76
N PRO A 45 -18.23 -4.07 -32.75
CA PRO A 45 -17.41 -4.48 -31.61
C PRO A 45 -16.31 -3.46 -31.29
N ILE A 46 -15.98 -3.33 -30.00
CA ILE A 46 -14.93 -2.42 -29.53
C ILE A 46 -13.66 -3.23 -29.27
N PHE A 47 -12.52 -2.79 -29.81
CA PHE A 47 -11.22 -3.41 -29.59
C PHE A 47 -10.26 -2.42 -28.92
N TYR A 48 -9.53 -2.88 -27.91
CA TYR A 48 -8.57 -2.07 -27.15
C TYR A 48 -7.15 -2.48 -27.52
N LYS A 49 -6.27 -1.48 -27.72
CA LYS A 49 -4.86 -1.72 -28.01
C LYS A 49 -4.09 -1.99 -26.71
N THR A 50 -3.31 -3.06 -26.69
CA THR A 50 -2.32 -3.33 -25.65
C THR A 50 -1.14 -2.36 -25.81
N LYS A 51 -0.57 -1.87 -24.70
CA LYS A 51 0.49 -0.84 -24.71
C LYS A 51 1.90 -1.39 -24.88
N GLN A 52 2.16 -2.65 -24.52
CA GLN A 52 3.50 -3.24 -24.60
C GLN A 52 3.84 -3.68 -26.03
N LYS A 53 5.07 -3.38 -26.46
CA LYS A 53 5.61 -3.72 -27.81
C LYS A 53 5.77 -5.22 -28.02
N VAL A 54 6.00 -5.95 -26.92
CA VAL A 54 6.18 -7.39 -26.87
C VAL A 54 5.14 -7.92 -25.89
N ALA A 55 3.85 -7.75 -26.20
CA ALA A 55 2.85 -8.51 -25.47
C ALA A 55 3.22 -9.98 -25.64
N GLN A 56 3.27 -10.78 -24.59
CA GLN A 56 3.41 -12.24 -24.76
C GLN A 56 2.22 -12.70 -25.63
N GLU A 57 2.48 -12.93 -26.92
CA GLU A 57 1.52 -12.90 -28.03
C GLU A 57 0.57 -14.12 -28.07
N ALA A 58 -0.12 -14.39 -26.97
CA ALA A 58 -1.21 -15.37 -26.91
C ALA A 58 -2.22 -15.14 -25.75
N HIS A 59 -2.06 -14.11 -24.93
CA HIS A 59 -2.90 -13.95 -23.73
C HIS A 59 -4.13 -13.05 -23.96
N GLU A 60 -5.27 -13.48 -23.41
CA GLU A 60 -6.48 -12.68 -23.32
C GLU A 60 -6.46 -11.75 -22.10
N ALA A 61 -7.29 -10.71 -22.13
CA ALA A 61 -7.67 -9.91 -20.98
C ALA A 61 -8.33 -10.77 -19.90
N ILE A 62 -8.28 -10.29 -18.65
CA ILE A 62 -9.00 -10.90 -17.54
C ILE A 62 -10.50 -10.64 -17.72
N ARG A 63 -11.26 -11.70 -18.01
CA ARG A 63 -12.69 -11.66 -18.29
C ARG A 63 -13.37 -12.92 -17.75
N PRO A 64 -14.70 -12.93 -17.56
CA PRO A 64 -15.41 -14.17 -17.27
C PRO A 64 -15.33 -15.13 -18.46
N THR A 65 -15.32 -16.43 -18.18
CA THR A 65 -15.46 -17.49 -19.20
C THR A 65 -16.88 -17.59 -19.72
N ASP A 66 -17.87 -17.30 -18.87
CA ASP A 66 -19.29 -17.18 -19.22
C ASP A 66 -19.87 -15.84 -18.73
N PHE A 67 -20.38 -15.03 -19.65
CA PHE A 67 -21.03 -13.74 -19.35
C PHE A 67 -22.46 -13.88 -18.82
N THR A 68 -23.09 -15.05 -18.96
CA THR A 68 -24.46 -15.30 -18.50
C THR A 68 -24.53 -15.73 -17.03
N ALA A 69 -23.41 -16.20 -16.49
CA ALA A 69 -23.29 -16.58 -15.09
C ALA A 69 -23.54 -15.38 -14.15
N ASP A 70 -24.34 -15.63 -13.13
CA ASP A 70 -24.67 -14.68 -12.06
C ASP A 70 -23.78 -14.97 -10.85
N ALA A 71 -23.03 -13.96 -10.40
CA ALA A 71 -22.02 -14.09 -9.35
C ALA A 71 -22.60 -14.69 -8.06
N GLY A 72 -23.80 -14.24 -7.66
CA GLY A 72 -24.46 -14.68 -6.42
C GLY A 72 -24.97 -16.13 -6.48
N LYS A 73 -24.98 -16.75 -7.67
CA LYS A 73 -25.40 -18.15 -7.87
C LYS A 73 -24.23 -19.13 -8.02
N LEU A 74 -23.00 -18.62 -8.02
CA LEU A 74 -21.80 -19.44 -8.23
C LEU A 74 -21.27 -20.09 -6.94
N GLY A 75 -21.89 -19.83 -5.78
CA GLY A 75 -21.43 -20.40 -4.51
C GLY A 75 -20.02 -19.91 -4.10
N LEU A 76 -19.65 -18.70 -4.52
CA LEU A 76 -18.38 -18.07 -4.23
C LEU A 76 -18.36 -17.50 -2.80
N SER A 77 -17.17 -17.42 -2.20
CA SER A 77 -17.02 -16.64 -0.97
C SER A 77 -17.20 -15.14 -1.25
N GLY A 78 -17.51 -14.34 -0.22
CA GLY A 78 -17.85 -12.91 -0.40
C GLY A 78 -16.81 -12.10 -1.19
N ASP A 79 -15.51 -12.33 -0.97
CA ASP A 79 -14.45 -11.63 -1.71
C ASP A 79 -14.29 -12.15 -3.14
N GLN A 80 -14.46 -13.46 -3.36
CA GLN A 80 -14.44 -14.06 -4.70
C GLN A 80 -15.61 -13.58 -5.54
N GLU A 81 -16.81 -13.49 -4.97
CA GLU A 81 -18.01 -12.99 -5.64
C GLU A 81 -17.85 -11.53 -6.05
N ARG A 82 -17.31 -10.69 -5.16
CA ARG A 82 -17.02 -9.27 -5.44
C ARG A 82 -15.99 -9.11 -6.56
N LEU A 83 -14.91 -9.88 -6.52
CA LEU A 83 -13.87 -9.84 -7.56
C LEU A 83 -14.42 -10.32 -8.92
N TYR A 84 -15.16 -11.43 -8.93
CA TYR A 84 -15.79 -11.94 -10.15
C TYR A 84 -16.79 -10.93 -10.73
N SER A 85 -17.64 -10.33 -9.88
CA SER A 85 -18.60 -9.29 -10.27
C SER A 85 -17.90 -8.09 -10.89
N LEU A 86 -16.78 -7.65 -10.32
CA LEU A 86 -15.98 -6.55 -10.84
C LEU A 86 -15.39 -6.87 -12.22
N ILE A 87 -14.79 -8.06 -12.39
CA ILE A 87 -14.22 -8.53 -13.66
C ILE A 87 -15.31 -8.60 -14.73
N ARG A 88 -16.46 -9.21 -14.40
CA ARG A 88 -17.61 -9.36 -15.29
C ARG A 88 -18.17 -8.00 -15.70
N ALA A 89 -18.38 -7.10 -14.74
CA ALA A 89 -18.88 -5.75 -15.00
C ALA A 89 -17.93 -4.96 -15.90
N ARG A 90 -16.61 -5.03 -15.66
CA ARG A 90 -15.59 -4.35 -16.48
C ARG A 90 -15.55 -4.89 -17.90
N ALA A 91 -15.60 -6.21 -18.07
CA ALA A 91 -15.59 -6.85 -19.38
C ALA A 91 -16.86 -6.53 -20.19
N LEU A 92 -18.04 -6.50 -19.56
CA LEU A 92 -19.28 -6.08 -20.20
C LEU A 92 -19.24 -4.59 -20.59
N ALA A 93 -18.87 -3.71 -19.65
CA ALA A 93 -18.75 -2.28 -19.89
C ALA A 93 -17.83 -1.95 -21.07
N SER A 94 -16.76 -2.75 -21.27
CA SER A 94 -15.83 -2.57 -22.39
C SER A 94 -16.48 -2.69 -23.79
N GLN A 95 -17.64 -3.34 -23.89
CA GLN A 95 -18.39 -3.57 -25.12
C GLN A 95 -19.73 -2.79 -25.17
N MET A 96 -19.94 -1.82 -24.28
CA MET A 96 -21.17 -1.02 -24.20
C MET A 96 -20.99 0.39 -24.76
N ASN A 97 -22.10 1.03 -25.13
CA ASN A 97 -22.12 2.44 -25.53
C ASN A 97 -21.62 3.36 -24.40
N PRO A 98 -20.97 4.48 -24.73
CA PRO A 98 -20.53 5.45 -23.74
C PRO A 98 -21.72 6.06 -22.98
N ALA A 99 -21.47 6.52 -21.76
CA ALA A 99 -22.43 7.38 -21.06
C ALA A 99 -22.53 8.74 -21.78
N ILE A 100 -23.73 9.29 -21.86
CA ILE A 100 -23.98 10.65 -22.35
C ILE A 100 -24.34 11.52 -21.16
N LEU A 101 -23.56 12.58 -20.96
CA LEU A 101 -23.76 13.56 -19.89
C LEU A 101 -24.19 14.88 -20.51
N ASP A 102 -25.18 15.52 -19.89
CA ASP A 102 -25.48 16.93 -20.13
C ASP A 102 -24.64 17.77 -19.16
N VAL A 103 -23.88 18.73 -19.69
CA VAL A 103 -22.98 19.58 -18.90
C VAL A 103 -23.32 21.02 -19.19
N ASN A 104 -23.95 21.68 -18.20
CA ASN A 104 -24.37 23.06 -18.29
C ASN A 104 -23.43 23.94 -17.48
N SER A 105 -22.80 24.92 -18.13
CA SER A 105 -21.96 25.91 -17.45
C SER A 105 -22.60 27.28 -17.58
N VAL A 106 -22.79 27.96 -16.46
CA VAL A 106 -23.30 29.33 -16.39
C VAL A 106 -22.19 30.23 -15.89
N GLN A 107 -22.01 31.35 -16.60
CA GLN A 107 -21.15 32.44 -16.14
C GLN A 107 -22.01 33.62 -15.72
N VAL A 108 -21.73 34.16 -14.54
CA VAL A 108 -22.39 35.36 -14.02
C VAL A 108 -21.36 36.47 -13.95
N THR A 109 -21.61 37.56 -14.68
CA THR A 109 -20.78 38.76 -14.60
C THR A 109 -21.32 39.65 -13.49
N ALA A 110 -20.46 40.03 -12.55
CA ALA A 110 -20.78 40.93 -11.46
C ALA A 110 -19.70 42.01 -11.38
N ASP A 111 -19.97 43.19 -11.97
CA ASP A 111 -18.99 44.28 -12.15
C ASP A 111 -17.72 43.75 -12.85
N LYS A 112 -16.57 43.73 -12.16
CA LYS A 112 -15.29 43.21 -12.68
C LYS A 112 -15.07 41.70 -12.47
N TYR A 113 -15.99 41.00 -11.80
CA TYR A 113 -15.84 39.59 -11.46
C TYR A 113 -16.62 38.69 -12.44
N ILE A 114 -16.06 37.52 -12.72
CA ILE A 114 -16.74 36.44 -13.44
C ILE A 114 -16.86 35.28 -12.46
N LEU A 115 -18.09 34.91 -12.12
CA LEU A 115 -18.40 33.72 -11.34
C LEU A 115 -18.82 32.61 -12.31
N GLN A 116 -18.43 31.37 -12.00
CA GLN A 116 -18.78 30.21 -12.82
C GLN A 116 -19.45 29.14 -11.96
N ALA A 117 -20.54 28.59 -12.47
CA ALA A 117 -21.17 27.40 -11.94
C ALA A 117 -21.28 26.35 -13.05
N THR A 118 -21.03 25.09 -12.73
CA THR A 118 -21.16 23.97 -13.67
C THR A 118 -22.04 22.90 -13.04
N ALA A 119 -23.09 22.52 -13.77
CA ALA A 119 -23.93 21.36 -13.49
C ALA A 119 -23.64 20.23 -14.47
N LYS A 120 -23.86 19.00 -14.01
CA LYS A 120 -23.75 17.79 -14.83
C LYS A 120 -24.91 16.87 -14.50
N ALA A 121 -25.55 16.29 -15.50
CA ALA A 121 -26.60 15.28 -15.35
C ALA A 121 -26.37 14.12 -16.31
N VAL A 122 -26.69 12.89 -15.88
CA VAL A 122 -26.59 11.71 -16.75
C VAL A 122 -27.83 11.62 -17.63
N VAL A 123 -27.67 11.87 -18.93
CA VAL A 123 -28.78 11.74 -19.92
C VAL A 123 -28.95 10.29 -20.35
N PHE A 124 -27.83 9.57 -20.52
CA PHE A 124 -27.82 8.16 -20.84
C PHE A 124 -26.69 7.47 -20.08
N ALA A 125 -27.02 6.44 -19.31
CA ALA A 125 -26.04 5.78 -18.45
C ALA A 125 -24.95 5.04 -19.23
N GLY A 126 -25.24 4.53 -20.45
CA GLY A 126 -24.30 3.72 -21.21
C GLY A 126 -23.67 2.61 -20.36
N TYR A 127 -22.35 2.46 -20.42
CA TYR A 127 -21.60 1.49 -19.61
C TYR A 127 -21.76 1.65 -18.09
N LEU A 128 -22.11 2.85 -17.59
CA LEU A 128 -22.27 3.10 -16.14
C LEU A 128 -23.40 2.27 -15.53
N LYS A 129 -24.34 1.77 -16.35
CA LYS A 129 -25.42 0.88 -15.90
C LYS A 129 -24.90 -0.42 -15.29
N VAL A 130 -23.75 -0.93 -15.76
CA VAL A 130 -23.13 -2.16 -15.22
C VAL A 130 -21.84 -1.91 -14.47
N TYR A 131 -21.16 -0.79 -14.72
CA TYR A 131 -19.93 -0.41 -14.06
C TYR A 131 -20.07 1.02 -13.49
N PRO A 132 -20.75 1.17 -12.33
CA PRO A 132 -21.04 2.49 -11.79
C PRO A 132 -19.75 3.18 -11.32
N GLU A 133 -19.53 4.37 -11.84
CA GLU A 133 -18.49 5.29 -11.36
C GLU A 133 -19.18 6.45 -10.63
N LYS A 134 -18.49 7.09 -9.67
CA LYS A 134 -19.05 8.26 -8.97
C LYS A 134 -19.10 9.45 -9.93
N VAL A 135 -20.26 9.65 -10.56
CA VAL A 135 -20.57 10.87 -11.31
C VAL A 135 -21.26 11.84 -10.34
N SER A 136 -20.64 13.01 -10.12
CA SER A 136 -21.24 14.06 -9.29
C SER A 136 -22.32 14.78 -10.10
N GLU A 137 -23.55 14.30 -9.99
CA GLU A 137 -24.70 14.97 -10.60
C GLU A 137 -25.07 16.23 -9.82
N SER A 138 -25.41 17.28 -10.55
CA SER A 138 -25.80 18.58 -10.02
C SER A 138 -26.70 19.27 -11.02
N GLU A 139 -27.66 20.02 -10.52
CA GLU A 139 -28.61 20.74 -11.34
C GLU A 139 -28.38 22.25 -11.24
N LEU A 140 -28.54 22.93 -12.37
CA LEU A 140 -28.66 24.38 -12.41
C LEU A 140 -30.10 24.75 -12.74
N PRO A 141 -30.62 25.85 -12.16
CA PRO A 141 -31.92 26.36 -12.58
C PRO A 141 -31.87 26.78 -14.06
N LYS A 142 -33.01 26.75 -14.72
CA LYS A 142 -33.15 27.33 -16.07
C LYS A 142 -32.90 28.83 -15.98
N LEU A 143 -31.89 29.31 -16.69
CA LEU A 143 -31.51 30.71 -16.76
C LEU A 143 -31.53 31.16 -18.22
N ALA A 144 -31.96 32.40 -18.45
CA ALA A 144 -31.87 33.05 -19.76
C ALA A 144 -30.63 33.95 -19.83
N GLU A 145 -30.07 34.12 -21.03
CA GLU A 145 -29.04 35.13 -21.25
C GLU A 145 -29.55 36.52 -20.87
N GLY A 146 -28.72 37.28 -20.16
CA GLY A 146 -29.09 38.61 -19.63
C GLY A 146 -30.00 38.57 -18.39
N GLN A 147 -30.39 37.39 -17.89
CA GLN A 147 -31.18 37.31 -16.66
C GLN A 147 -30.39 37.86 -15.47
N ILE A 148 -31.01 38.79 -14.75
CA ILE A 148 -30.44 39.36 -13.53
C ILE A 148 -30.61 38.36 -12.38
N VAL A 149 -29.50 38.06 -11.70
CA VAL A 149 -29.46 37.19 -10.51
C VAL A 149 -28.86 37.95 -9.33
N TYR A 150 -29.29 37.59 -8.12
CA TYR A 150 -28.82 38.24 -6.89
C TYR A 150 -28.16 37.21 -5.97
N PRO A 151 -27.01 37.52 -5.36
CA PRO A 151 -26.37 36.62 -4.41
C PRO A 151 -27.23 36.50 -3.15
N LYS A 152 -27.52 35.25 -2.72
CA LYS A 152 -28.22 34.99 -1.46
C LYS A 152 -27.27 35.09 -0.25
N TYR A 153 -26.06 34.58 -0.40
CA TYR A 153 -24.97 34.69 0.57
C TYR A 153 -23.64 34.59 -0.18
N ILE A 154 -22.56 35.03 0.46
CA ILE A 154 -21.19 34.89 -0.02
C ILE A 154 -20.40 34.17 1.08
N ALA A 155 -19.85 33.01 0.76
CA ALA A 155 -18.95 32.28 1.64
C ALA A 155 -17.51 32.43 1.14
N CYS A 156 -16.59 32.66 2.05
CA CYS A 156 -15.16 32.76 1.76
C CYS A 156 -14.45 31.59 2.44
N ASP A 157 -14.05 30.61 1.65
CA ASP A 157 -13.33 29.43 2.15
C ASP A 157 -11.82 29.59 1.90
N GLN A 158 -11.02 29.30 2.93
CA GLN A 158 -9.56 29.25 2.80
C GLN A 158 -9.13 27.83 2.41
N HIS A 159 -8.34 27.74 1.36
CA HIS A 159 -7.74 26.47 0.91
C HIS A 159 -6.21 26.54 0.97
N PHE A 160 -5.61 25.36 1.09
CA PHE A 160 -4.15 25.18 1.06
C PHE A 160 -3.78 24.21 -0.05
N THR A 161 -2.61 24.41 -0.65
CA THR A 161 -2.03 23.42 -1.57
C THR A 161 -1.75 22.13 -0.81
N GLN A 162 -2.16 21.00 -1.39
CA GLN A 162 -1.88 19.69 -0.81
C GLN A 162 -0.56 19.15 -1.36
N PRO A 163 0.24 18.45 -0.53
CA PRO A 163 1.41 17.75 -1.03
C PRO A 163 1.01 16.59 -1.94
N PRO A 164 1.93 16.08 -2.78
CA PRO A 164 1.67 14.88 -3.58
C PRO A 164 1.18 13.71 -2.72
N ALA A 165 0.15 13.03 -3.20
CA ALA A 165 -0.41 11.88 -2.50
C ALA A 165 0.63 10.75 -2.39
N ARG A 166 0.67 10.09 -1.23
CA ARG A 166 1.46 8.87 -1.07
C ARG A 166 0.90 7.76 -1.94
N PHE A 167 1.75 6.79 -2.26
CA PHE A 167 1.31 5.62 -3.02
C PHE A 167 0.47 4.66 -2.16
N SER A 168 -0.69 4.24 -2.65
CA SER A 168 -1.32 2.96 -2.30
C SER A 168 -0.69 1.82 -3.12
N GLU A 169 -1.06 0.57 -2.84
CA GLU A 169 -0.65 -0.58 -3.67
C GLU A 169 -1.05 -0.42 -5.13
N ALA A 170 -2.30 -0.01 -5.38
CA ALA A 170 -2.79 0.17 -6.74
C ALA A 170 -2.05 1.28 -7.48
N SER A 171 -1.81 2.43 -6.83
CA SER A 171 -1.06 3.53 -7.47
C SER A 171 0.42 3.23 -7.64
N LEU A 172 1.02 2.43 -6.76
CA LEU A 172 2.43 2.02 -6.91
C LEU A 172 2.57 1.04 -8.08
N ILE A 173 1.69 0.05 -8.19
CA ILE A 173 1.68 -0.87 -9.34
C ILE A 173 1.47 -0.11 -10.65
N LYS A 174 0.54 0.85 -10.67
CA LYS A 174 0.30 1.71 -11.83
C LYS A 174 1.54 2.52 -12.21
N GLU A 175 2.30 2.98 -11.22
CA GLU A 175 3.54 3.74 -11.47
C GLU A 175 4.67 2.82 -11.96
N LEU A 176 4.81 1.62 -11.40
CA LEU A 176 5.75 0.60 -11.87
C LEU A 176 5.47 0.24 -13.33
N GLU A 177 4.20 -0.03 -13.67
CA GLU A 177 3.76 -0.28 -15.05
C GLU A 177 4.06 0.90 -15.98
N ARG A 178 3.81 2.14 -15.52
CA ARG A 178 4.11 3.36 -16.29
C ARG A 178 5.60 3.50 -16.59
N LEU A 179 6.44 3.07 -15.66
CA LEU A 179 7.91 3.14 -15.77
C LEU A 179 8.51 1.91 -16.46
N GLY A 180 7.72 0.89 -16.80
CA GLY A 180 8.23 -0.35 -17.40
C GLY A 180 8.92 -1.29 -16.42
N ILE A 181 8.76 -1.06 -15.11
CA ILE A 181 9.40 -1.86 -14.05
C ILE A 181 8.46 -2.99 -13.63
N GLY A 182 8.94 -4.23 -13.71
CA GLY A 182 8.16 -5.41 -13.39
C GLY A 182 7.21 -5.84 -14.51
N ARG A 183 6.48 -6.93 -14.25
CA ARG A 183 5.53 -7.59 -15.14
C ARG A 183 4.30 -8.04 -14.33
N PRO A 184 3.17 -8.42 -14.96
CA PRO A 184 1.98 -8.90 -14.25
C PRO A 184 2.25 -10.05 -13.25
N SER A 185 3.30 -10.84 -13.48
CA SER A 185 3.77 -11.90 -12.59
C SER A 185 4.53 -11.40 -11.36
N THR A 186 5.10 -10.19 -11.38
CA THR A 186 6.00 -9.69 -10.34
C THR A 186 5.43 -8.55 -9.50
N TYR A 187 4.36 -7.86 -9.93
CA TYR A 187 3.77 -6.75 -9.16
C TYR A 187 3.40 -7.13 -7.71
N ALA A 188 2.60 -8.18 -7.51
CA ALA A 188 2.23 -8.61 -6.16
C ALA A 188 3.44 -9.09 -5.32
N PRO A 189 4.36 -9.91 -5.86
CA PRO A 189 5.61 -10.25 -5.17
C PRO A 189 6.48 -9.05 -4.78
N ILE A 190 6.62 -8.02 -5.63
CA ILE A 190 7.39 -6.80 -5.32
C ILE A 190 6.79 -6.11 -4.10
N ILE A 191 5.47 -5.85 -4.16
CA ILE A 191 4.71 -5.21 -3.08
C ILE A 191 4.82 -6.00 -1.77
N HIS A 192 4.73 -7.33 -1.83
CA HIS A 192 4.89 -8.19 -0.66
C HIS A 192 6.31 -8.11 -0.09
N THR A 193 7.33 -8.18 -0.95
CA THR A 193 8.74 -8.25 -0.55
C THR A 193 9.18 -6.97 0.18
N ILE A 194 8.84 -5.80 -0.35
CA ILE A 194 9.24 -4.52 0.27
C ILE A 194 8.59 -4.31 1.65
N GLN A 195 7.39 -4.87 1.84
CA GLN A 195 6.68 -4.86 3.13
C GLN A 195 7.26 -5.89 4.10
N ALA A 196 7.46 -7.14 3.64
CA ALA A 196 8.00 -8.22 4.45
C ALA A 196 9.42 -7.91 4.97
N ARG A 197 10.23 -7.22 4.15
CA ARG A 197 11.56 -6.72 4.52
C ARG A 197 11.54 -5.39 5.28
N GLN A 198 10.36 -4.81 5.48
CA GLN A 198 10.15 -3.59 6.28
C GLN A 198 10.89 -2.37 5.74
N TYR A 199 11.06 -2.28 4.41
CA TYR A 199 11.52 -1.04 3.76
C TYR A 199 10.41 0.00 3.68
N VAL A 200 9.17 -0.47 3.58
CA VAL A 200 7.97 0.34 3.66
C VAL A 200 7.02 -0.24 4.70
N GLU A 201 6.22 0.63 5.28
CA GLU A 201 5.09 0.26 6.10
C GLU A 201 3.83 0.95 5.58
N LYS A 202 2.69 0.54 6.12
CA LYS A 202 1.39 0.85 5.56
C LYS A 202 0.58 1.67 6.56
N LEU A 203 0.50 2.99 6.39
CA LEU A 203 -0.34 3.87 7.19
C LEU A 203 -1.72 4.02 6.53
N GLY A 204 -2.76 3.46 7.13
CA GLY A 204 -4.13 3.55 6.60
C GLY A 204 -4.36 2.74 5.32
N SER A 205 -4.18 3.34 4.15
CA SER A 205 -4.18 2.66 2.83
C SER A 205 -2.93 2.96 2.00
N TYR A 206 -1.99 3.72 2.56
CA TYR A 206 -0.86 4.28 1.84
C TYR A 206 0.47 3.78 2.41
N PHE A 207 1.49 3.70 1.56
CA PHE A 207 2.86 3.38 1.91
C PHE A 207 3.59 4.57 2.49
N THR A 208 4.39 4.33 3.51
CA THR A 208 5.41 5.25 4.00
C THR A 208 6.75 4.52 4.09
N PRO A 209 7.85 5.13 3.62
CA PRO A 209 9.17 4.52 3.75
C PRO A 209 9.60 4.51 5.21
N THR A 210 10.16 3.39 5.66
CA THR A 210 10.78 3.27 6.98
C THR A 210 12.18 3.89 6.96
N ASP A 211 12.79 4.08 8.13
CA ASP A 211 14.19 4.53 8.20
C ASP A 211 15.14 3.57 7.49
N THR A 212 14.92 2.27 7.66
CA THR A 212 15.69 1.24 6.96
C THR A 212 15.51 1.35 5.45
N GLY A 213 14.28 1.59 4.98
CA GLY A 213 14.02 1.82 3.56
C GLY A 213 14.77 3.02 3.02
N ARG A 214 14.76 4.15 3.75
CA ARG A 214 15.47 5.38 3.37
C ARG A 214 16.98 5.16 3.32
N VAL A 215 17.57 4.63 4.39
CA VAL A 215 19.00 4.39 4.49
C VAL A 215 19.50 3.45 3.40
N VAL A 216 18.78 2.35 3.14
CA VAL A 216 19.15 1.41 2.08
C VAL A 216 19.01 2.06 0.70
N THR A 217 17.97 2.87 0.48
CA THR A 217 17.81 3.61 -0.78
C THR A 217 18.96 4.59 -0.98
N ASP A 218 19.31 5.40 0.02
CA ASP A 218 20.39 6.37 -0.06
C ASP A 218 21.74 5.68 -0.30
N LEU A 219 22.00 4.54 0.36
CA LEU A 219 23.20 3.74 0.11
C LEU A 219 23.26 3.25 -1.34
N LEU A 220 22.17 2.66 -1.83
CA LEU A 220 22.13 2.12 -3.18
C LEU A 220 22.23 3.20 -4.26
N VAL A 221 21.56 4.34 -4.10
CA VAL A 221 21.63 5.45 -5.05
C VAL A 221 23.04 6.03 -5.12
N ASN A 222 23.72 6.17 -3.98
CA ASN A 222 25.05 6.78 -3.94
C ASN A 222 26.18 5.86 -4.43
N HIS A 223 26.04 4.54 -4.26
CA HIS A 223 27.11 3.58 -4.54
C HIS A 223 26.82 2.62 -5.70
N PHE A 224 25.56 2.42 -6.03
CA PHE A 224 25.07 1.48 -7.04
C PHE A 224 24.03 2.14 -7.97
N GLY A 225 24.15 3.45 -8.19
CA GLY A 225 23.19 4.28 -8.92
C GLY A 225 22.80 3.70 -10.28
N ASP A 226 23.77 3.17 -11.03
CA ASP A 226 23.55 2.56 -12.35
C ASP A 226 22.57 1.38 -12.31
N ILE A 227 22.46 0.66 -11.19
CA ILE A 227 21.65 -0.56 -11.05
C ILE A 227 20.27 -0.25 -10.48
N VAL A 228 20.16 0.77 -9.63
CA VAL A 228 18.87 1.21 -9.06
C VAL A 228 18.21 2.31 -9.87
N ASP A 229 18.80 2.70 -11.00
CA ASP A 229 18.18 3.59 -11.95
C ASP A 229 16.91 2.98 -12.56
N VAL A 230 15.90 3.83 -12.74
CA VAL A 230 14.59 3.44 -13.25
C VAL A 230 14.69 2.99 -14.71
N GLY A 231 15.48 3.68 -15.53
CA GLY A 231 15.68 3.34 -16.93
C GLY A 231 16.41 2.02 -17.08
N PHE A 232 17.49 1.82 -16.32
CA PHE A 232 18.22 0.55 -16.29
C PHE A 232 17.30 -0.63 -15.91
N THR A 233 16.48 -0.46 -14.87
CA THR A 233 15.58 -1.52 -14.40
C THR A 233 14.53 -1.88 -15.46
N ALA A 234 13.98 -0.89 -16.15
CA ALA A 234 13.03 -1.13 -17.24
C ALA A 234 13.69 -1.84 -18.44
N GLU A 235 14.90 -1.41 -18.82
CA GLU A 235 15.67 -2.03 -19.90
C GLU A 235 16.04 -3.49 -19.57
N MET A 236 16.36 -3.80 -18.31
CA MET A 236 16.60 -5.17 -17.86
C MET A 236 15.39 -6.08 -18.09
N GLU A 237 14.17 -5.58 -17.83
CA GLU A 237 12.96 -6.36 -18.09
C GLU A 237 12.75 -6.59 -19.60
N ASP A 238 13.05 -5.60 -20.43
CA ASP A 238 12.97 -5.74 -21.89
C ASP A 238 14.01 -6.76 -22.41
N HIS A 239 15.24 -6.75 -21.89
CA HIS A 239 16.24 -7.76 -22.21
C HIS A 239 15.80 -9.19 -21.81
N LEU A 240 15.07 -9.34 -20.70
CA LEU A 240 14.53 -10.65 -20.30
C LEU A 240 13.44 -11.12 -21.27
N ASP A 241 12.63 -10.21 -21.81
CA ASP A 241 11.64 -10.52 -22.84
C ASP A 241 12.33 -10.90 -24.17
N GLU A 242 13.38 -10.19 -24.58
CA GLU A 242 14.19 -10.54 -25.75
C GLU A 242 14.83 -11.93 -25.60
N ILE A 243 15.33 -12.28 -24.41
CA ILE A 243 15.83 -13.64 -24.11
C ILE A 243 14.72 -14.68 -24.28
N ALA A 244 13.52 -14.40 -23.75
CA ALA A 244 12.38 -15.31 -23.84
C ALA A 244 11.95 -15.55 -25.30
N ASN A 245 12.12 -14.54 -26.17
CA ASN A 245 11.85 -14.64 -27.61
C ASN A 245 13.02 -15.24 -28.42
N GLY A 246 14.17 -15.49 -27.79
CA GLY A 246 15.37 -15.99 -28.45
C GLY A 246 16.13 -14.92 -29.26
N GLU A 247 15.87 -13.65 -29.01
CA GLU A 247 16.50 -12.49 -29.66
C GLU A 247 17.82 -12.09 -29.00
N LEU A 248 17.99 -12.42 -27.71
CA LEU A 248 19.18 -12.11 -26.91
C LEU A 248 19.71 -13.37 -26.19
N ASP A 249 21.04 -13.54 -26.18
CA ASP A 249 21.69 -14.61 -25.42
C ASP A 249 21.79 -14.25 -23.93
N TRP A 250 21.20 -15.07 -23.07
CA TRP A 250 21.13 -14.81 -21.63
C TRP A 250 22.49 -14.81 -20.94
N GLN A 251 23.45 -15.61 -21.42
CA GLN A 251 24.80 -15.68 -20.82
C GLN A 251 25.59 -14.41 -21.13
N GLN A 252 25.48 -13.89 -22.35
CA GLN A 252 26.08 -12.62 -22.74
C GLN A 252 25.49 -11.46 -21.96
N MET A 253 24.16 -11.42 -21.79
CA MET A 253 23.49 -10.39 -20.98
C MET A 253 23.99 -10.43 -19.53
N LEU A 254 24.01 -11.62 -18.90
CA LEU A 254 24.51 -11.78 -17.53
C LEU A 254 25.96 -11.35 -17.36
N ARG A 255 26.86 -11.67 -18.30
CA ARG A 255 28.26 -11.23 -18.25
C ARG A 255 28.37 -9.71 -18.34
N LYS A 256 27.61 -9.08 -19.26
CA LYS A 256 27.56 -7.61 -19.40
C LYS A 256 27.09 -6.92 -18.12
N PHE A 257 26.16 -7.52 -17.39
CA PHE A 257 25.70 -7.01 -16.09
C PHE A 257 26.70 -7.28 -14.95
N TYR A 258 27.14 -8.53 -14.82
CA TYR A 258 27.84 -9.01 -13.62
C TYR A 258 29.28 -8.49 -13.53
N ASP A 259 30.02 -8.44 -14.63
CA ASP A 259 31.44 -8.05 -14.59
C ASP A 259 31.65 -6.60 -14.09
N PRO A 260 30.87 -5.59 -14.54
CA PRO A 260 30.92 -4.25 -13.96
C PRO A 260 30.39 -4.20 -12.51
N PHE A 261 29.30 -4.92 -12.22
CA PHE A 261 28.71 -4.94 -10.88
C PHE A 261 29.68 -5.49 -9.84
N ALA A 262 30.32 -6.64 -10.10
CA ALA A 262 31.26 -7.27 -9.19
C ALA A 262 32.44 -6.33 -8.87
N LYS A 263 33.01 -5.68 -9.89
CA LYS A 263 34.08 -4.70 -9.70
C LYS A 263 33.65 -3.50 -8.86
N ASN A 264 32.42 -3.00 -9.06
CA ASN A 264 31.90 -1.93 -8.23
C ASN A 264 31.68 -2.42 -6.80
N LEU A 265 31.07 -3.59 -6.61
CA LEU A 265 30.83 -4.18 -5.30
C LEU A 265 32.12 -4.30 -4.47
N ASP A 266 33.19 -4.87 -5.06
CA ASP A 266 34.50 -5.00 -4.40
C ASP A 266 35.04 -3.62 -3.95
N GLN A 267 34.95 -2.61 -4.81
CA GLN A 267 35.40 -1.25 -4.48
C GLN A 267 34.56 -0.59 -3.38
N GLN A 268 33.24 -0.84 -3.36
CA GLN A 268 32.36 -0.23 -2.37
C GLN A 268 32.44 -0.93 -1.02
N GLU A 269 32.69 -2.25 -0.97
CA GLU A 269 32.90 -2.97 0.29
C GLU A 269 34.09 -2.41 1.10
N GLU A 270 35.15 -1.97 0.44
CA GLU A 270 36.30 -1.33 1.09
C GLU A 270 36.01 0.09 1.57
N LYS A 271 35.14 0.83 0.85
CA LYS A 271 34.89 2.25 1.09
C LYS A 271 33.77 2.51 2.08
N ILE A 272 32.70 1.71 2.04
CA ILE A 272 31.49 1.94 2.82
C ILE A 272 31.74 1.55 4.27
N LYS A 273 31.69 2.53 5.18
CA LYS A 273 31.65 2.24 6.61
C LYS A 273 30.21 2.22 7.07
N ARG A 274 29.86 1.20 7.86
CA ARG A 274 28.51 1.06 8.43
C ARG A 274 28.03 2.33 9.16
N ALA A 275 28.94 3.06 9.78
CA ALA A 275 28.64 4.29 10.50
C ALA A 275 28.08 5.39 9.59
N ASP A 276 28.49 5.43 8.32
CA ASP A 276 28.14 6.49 7.36
C ASP A 276 26.63 6.52 7.08
N TYR A 277 25.97 5.36 7.23
CA TYR A 277 24.56 5.16 6.92
C TYR A 277 23.69 4.86 8.14
N THR A 278 24.30 4.42 9.24
CA THR A 278 23.55 4.09 10.47
C THR A 278 23.49 5.23 11.46
N VAL A 279 24.28 6.31 11.30
CA VAL A 279 24.16 7.55 12.08
C VAL A 279 23.22 8.50 11.34
N LEU A 280 22.06 8.80 11.94
CA LEU A 280 21.01 9.60 11.30
C LEU A 280 21.11 11.09 11.65
N ALA A 281 21.51 11.41 12.88
CA ALA A 281 21.61 12.79 13.38
C ALA A 281 22.37 12.82 14.73
N ASP A 282 22.77 14.01 15.17
CA ASP A 282 23.18 14.22 16.55
C ASP A 282 21.97 14.19 17.51
N ALA A 283 22.18 13.68 18.73
CA ALA A 283 21.14 13.70 19.75
C ALA A 283 20.93 15.12 20.32
N PRO A 284 19.74 15.42 20.88
CA PRO A 284 19.51 16.62 21.67
C PRO A 284 20.57 16.81 22.77
N ALA A 285 20.88 18.08 23.09
CA ALA A 285 22.03 18.42 23.95
C ALA A 285 21.91 17.88 25.39
N ASP A 286 20.68 17.67 25.86
CA ASP A 286 20.28 17.12 27.16
C ASP A 286 20.45 15.60 27.25
N ILE A 287 20.52 14.89 26.11
CA ILE A 287 20.73 13.45 26.09
C ILE A 287 22.23 13.14 26.17
N LYS A 288 22.69 12.74 27.37
CA LYS A 288 24.08 12.37 27.65
C LYS A 288 24.27 10.85 27.75
N CYS A 289 25.44 10.39 27.32
CA CYS A 289 25.83 9.00 27.46
C CYS A 289 25.79 8.57 28.94
N PRO A 290 25.10 7.46 29.30
CA PRO A 290 25.05 6.98 30.68
C PRO A 290 26.43 6.55 31.21
N ASP A 291 27.29 6.01 30.34
CA ASP A 291 28.59 5.45 30.76
C ASP A 291 29.68 6.51 30.93
N CYS A 292 29.67 7.57 30.12
CA CYS A 292 30.79 8.51 30.04
C CYS A 292 30.40 10.00 30.06
N GLY A 293 29.10 10.32 30.13
CA GLY A 293 28.59 11.70 30.13
C GLY A 293 28.77 12.48 28.81
N GLY A 294 29.32 11.85 27.78
CA GLY A 294 29.58 12.46 26.48
C GLY A 294 28.32 12.72 25.63
N LYS A 295 28.52 13.36 24.48
CA LYS A 295 27.46 13.56 23.47
C LYS A 295 27.00 12.22 22.89
N MET A 296 25.72 12.15 22.49
CA MET A 296 25.13 10.99 21.83
C MET A 296 24.68 11.34 20.41
N GLN A 297 24.43 10.30 19.62
CA GLN A 297 23.95 10.38 18.24
C GLN A 297 22.77 9.44 18.06
N VAL A 298 21.83 9.80 17.20
CA VAL A 298 20.74 8.93 16.77
C VAL A 298 21.31 7.92 15.78
N LYS A 299 21.27 6.64 16.14
CA LYS A 299 21.64 5.54 15.26
C LYS A 299 20.44 4.67 14.90
N LEU A 300 20.47 4.13 13.69
CA LEU A 300 19.55 3.11 13.22
C LEU A 300 20.10 1.71 13.53
N GLY A 301 19.45 1.03 14.46
CA GLY A 301 19.73 -0.36 14.81
C GLY A 301 18.69 -1.32 14.23
N ARG A 302 18.87 -2.61 14.52
CA ARG A 302 17.93 -3.67 14.12
C ARG A 302 16.49 -3.43 14.61
N TYR A 303 16.36 -2.81 15.79
CA TYR A 303 15.08 -2.59 16.47
C TYR A 303 14.52 -1.16 16.27
N GLY A 304 15.13 -0.37 15.38
CA GLY A 304 14.76 1.02 15.13
C GLY A 304 15.81 2.01 15.62
N ARG A 305 15.39 3.27 15.77
CA ARG A 305 16.26 4.36 16.21
C ARG A 305 16.56 4.24 17.70
N PHE A 306 17.79 4.56 18.08
CA PHE A 306 18.24 4.63 19.46
C PHE A 306 19.36 5.67 19.60
N TYR A 307 19.64 6.13 20.80
CA TYR A 307 20.81 6.98 21.04
C TYR A 307 22.03 6.11 21.34
N SER A 308 23.13 6.37 20.64
CA SER A 308 24.43 5.74 20.84
C SER A 308 25.47 6.80 21.20
N CYS A 309 26.40 6.48 22.10
CA CYS A 309 27.52 7.37 22.41
C CYS A 309 28.32 7.73 21.14
N ALA A 310 28.66 9.02 20.99
CA ALA A 310 29.47 9.49 19.86
C ALA A 310 30.89 8.88 19.83
N LYS A 311 31.38 8.36 20.97
CA LYS A 311 32.67 7.67 21.10
C LYS A 311 32.59 6.16 20.82
N PHE A 312 31.51 5.64 20.25
CA PHE A 312 31.43 4.23 19.85
C PHE A 312 32.47 3.94 18.74
N PRO A 313 33.27 2.84 18.79
CA PRO A 313 33.09 1.66 19.63
C PRO A 313 33.74 1.70 21.03
N ASP A 314 34.52 2.72 21.36
CA ASP A 314 35.25 2.82 22.64
C ASP A 314 34.32 2.97 23.85
N CYS A 315 33.14 3.57 23.65
CA CYS A 315 32.07 3.65 24.64
C CYS A 315 30.78 3.04 24.08
N LYS A 316 30.24 2.05 24.79
CA LYS A 316 29.05 1.28 24.39
C LYS A 316 27.74 1.81 24.97
N GLY A 317 27.76 2.97 25.62
CA GLY A 317 26.56 3.57 26.22
C GLY A 317 25.47 3.82 25.19
N MET A 318 24.26 3.40 25.54
CA MET A 318 23.07 3.49 24.70
C MET A 318 21.87 3.94 25.54
N ARG A 319 20.91 4.61 24.89
CA ARG A 319 19.60 4.93 25.44
C ARG A 319 18.53 4.63 24.39
N SER A 320 17.32 4.35 24.84
CA SER A 320 16.14 4.32 23.97
C SER A 320 15.96 5.66 23.27
N ILE A 321 15.15 5.72 22.21
CA ILE A 321 14.85 6.99 21.55
C ILE A 321 14.04 7.95 22.44
N SER A 322 13.38 7.45 23.49
CA SER A 322 12.75 8.26 24.55
C SER A 322 13.77 8.85 25.55
N GLY A 323 15.05 8.49 25.44
CA GLY A 323 16.12 8.97 26.31
C GLY A 323 16.35 8.11 27.56
N GLU A 324 15.65 6.99 27.70
CA GLU A 324 15.68 6.11 28.88
C GLU A 324 16.75 5.01 28.73
N THR A 325 17.37 4.57 29.83
CA THR A 325 18.24 3.39 29.84
C THR A 325 17.43 2.09 29.96
N GLU A 326 18.07 0.93 29.78
CA GLU A 326 17.41 -0.35 30.05
C GLU A 326 17.02 -0.47 31.54
N GLU A 327 17.80 0.12 32.44
CA GLU A 327 17.50 0.15 33.88
C GLU A 327 16.31 1.06 34.18
N ASP A 328 16.21 2.22 33.53
CA ASP A 328 15.08 3.14 33.66
C ASP A 328 13.79 2.44 33.22
N ILE A 329 13.82 1.74 32.07
CA ILE A 329 12.67 0.99 31.56
C ILE A 329 12.32 -0.16 32.50
N ALA A 330 13.29 -0.95 32.96
CA ALA A 330 13.05 -2.04 33.90
C ALA A 330 12.51 -1.55 35.25
N ALA A 331 12.89 -0.35 35.68
CA ALA A 331 12.43 0.25 36.93
C ALA A 331 10.96 0.70 36.87
N LYS A 332 10.39 0.96 35.68
CA LYS A 332 8.96 1.33 35.53
C LYS A 332 8.01 0.32 36.14
N VAL A 333 8.38 -0.96 36.16
CA VAL A 333 7.58 -2.03 36.79
C VAL A 333 7.36 -1.80 38.30
N LYS A 334 8.21 -1.00 38.95
CA LYS A 334 8.07 -0.64 40.36
C LYS A 334 7.22 0.61 40.57
N ASP A 335 6.98 1.38 39.52
CA ASP A 335 6.20 2.61 39.59
C ASP A 335 4.72 2.30 39.88
N LYS A 336 4.10 3.17 40.68
CA LYS A 336 2.71 2.98 41.10
C LYS A 336 1.74 3.15 39.93
N GLU A 337 1.95 4.13 39.06
CA GLU A 337 1.11 4.36 37.88
C GLU A 337 1.22 3.19 36.90
N PHE A 338 2.42 2.62 36.75
CA PHE A 338 2.62 1.45 35.89
C PHE A 338 1.84 0.23 36.39
N LYS A 339 1.89 -0.08 37.70
CA LYS A 339 1.17 -1.21 38.29
C LYS A 339 -0.35 -1.04 38.28
N GLU A 340 -0.82 0.19 38.40
CA GLU A 340 -2.24 0.52 38.25
C GLU A 340 -2.71 0.39 36.79
N MET A 341 -1.81 0.55 35.82
CA MET A 341 -2.14 0.51 34.40
C MET A 341 -2.03 -0.88 33.77
N TYR A 342 -1.03 -1.67 34.16
CA TYR A 342 -0.66 -2.92 33.48
C TYR A 342 -0.65 -4.14 34.41
N LEU A 343 -0.89 -5.32 33.83
CA LEU A 343 -0.73 -6.59 34.52
C LEU A 343 0.74 -6.87 34.86
N ASP A 344 0.95 -7.56 35.98
CA ASP A 344 2.28 -7.99 36.42
C ASP A 344 2.95 -8.91 35.38
N ALA A 345 4.28 -8.95 35.43
CA ALA A 345 5.08 -9.77 34.55
C ALA A 345 4.69 -11.26 34.67
N PRO A 346 4.43 -11.96 33.56
CA PRO A 346 4.26 -13.41 33.59
C PRO A 346 5.57 -14.09 33.99
N LYS A 347 5.48 -15.38 34.33
CA LYS A 347 6.66 -16.24 34.48
C LYS A 347 7.03 -16.87 33.14
N THR A 348 8.32 -16.96 32.86
CA THR A 348 8.88 -17.73 31.73
C THR A 348 8.70 -19.22 31.98
N ASP A 349 8.81 -20.04 30.93
CA ASP A 349 8.68 -21.50 31.03
C ASP A 349 9.74 -22.13 31.96
N ASP A 350 10.88 -21.45 32.16
CA ASP A 350 11.94 -21.82 33.10
C ASP A 350 11.80 -21.15 34.49
N GLY A 351 10.67 -20.51 34.78
CA GLY A 351 10.29 -20.01 36.12
C GLY A 351 10.87 -18.65 36.52
N ARG A 352 11.54 -17.94 35.61
CA ARG A 352 12.06 -16.58 35.82
C ARG A 352 11.02 -15.51 35.52
N ASP A 353 11.21 -14.31 36.07
CA ASP A 353 10.37 -13.16 35.76
C ASP A 353 10.72 -12.58 34.39
N TYR A 354 9.71 -12.28 33.59
CA TYR A 354 9.93 -11.45 32.41
C TYR A 354 10.39 -10.04 32.85
N VAL A 355 11.24 -9.42 32.04
CA VAL A 355 11.71 -8.04 32.22
C VAL A 355 11.03 -7.12 31.21
N LEU A 356 10.74 -5.89 31.63
CA LEU A 356 10.18 -4.89 30.73
C LEU A 356 11.27 -4.40 29.78
N LYS A 357 11.00 -4.44 28.47
CA LYS A 357 11.86 -3.88 27.43
C LYS A 357 11.08 -2.95 26.53
N SER A 358 11.76 -2.03 25.87
CA SER A 358 11.17 -1.14 24.87
C SER A 358 11.62 -1.52 23.46
N GLY A 359 10.69 -1.48 22.51
CA GLY A 359 10.96 -1.73 21.09
C GLY A 359 10.18 -0.79 20.19
N ARG A 360 10.28 -1.00 18.88
CA ARG A 360 9.64 -0.14 17.86
C ARG A 360 8.12 0.04 18.00
N PHE A 361 7.43 -0.90 18.66
CA PHE A 361 5.97 -0.89 18.82
C PHE A 361 5.52 -0.50 20.23
N GLY A 362 6.47 -0.06 21.08
CA GLY A 362 6.23 0.22 22.49
C GLY A 362 6.91 -0.80 23.40
N GLU A 363 6.51 -0.75 24.67
CA GLU A 363 7.05 -1.59 25.74
C GLU A 363 6.39 -2.98 25.74
N PHE A 364 7.17 -3.99 26.10
CA PHE A 364 6.73 -5.39 26.11
C PHE A 364 7.49 -6.21 27.15
N TRP A 365 6.89 -7.31 27.59
CA TRP A 365 7.54 -8.28 28.46
C TRP A 365 8.49 -9.14 27.64
N ALA A 366 9.75 -9.25 28.06
CA ALA A 366 10.73 -10.13 27.42
C ALA A 366 11.36 -11.09 28.42
N HIS A 367 11.69 -12.31 27.98
CA HIS A 367 12.52 -13.20 28.75
C HIS A 367 13.86 -12.50 29.12
N PRO A 368 14.43 -12.71 30.32
CA PRO A 368 15.67 -12.02 30.75
C PRO A 368 16.82 -12.12 29.74
N ASP A 369 16.98 -13.29 29.12
CA ASP A 369 18.01 -13.56 28.10
C ASP A 369 17.63 -13.09 26.67
N TYR A 370 16.57 -12.31 26.49
CA TYR A 370 16.20 -11.72 25.19
C TYR A 370 17.29 -10.76 24.71
N PRO A 371 17.75 -10.80 23.45
CA PRO A 371 17.12 -11.49 22.30
C PRO A 371 17.66 -12.89 21.98
N LYS A 372 18.50 -13.50 22.84
CA LYS A 372 19.01 -14.86 22.61
C LYS A 372 17.89 -15.89 22.72
N VAL A 373 17.02 -15.73 23.72
CA VAL A 373 15.74 -16.45 23.81
C VAL A 373 14.66 -15.53 23.25
N LYS A 374 14.08 -15.90 22.10
CA LYS A 374 13.03 -15.11 21.42
C LYS A 374 11.65 -15.34 22.03
N ASP A 375 11.57 -15.15 23.34
CA ASP A 375 10.34 -15.25 24.10
C ASP A 375 9.96 -13.86 24.62
N ALA A 376 8.85 -13.34 24.12
CA ALA A 376 8.34 -12.01 24.38
C ALA A 376 6.81 -12.03 24.36
N ARG A 377 6.20 -11.29 25.29
CA ARG A 377 4.75 -11.15 25.43
C ARG A 377 4.35 -9.68 25.42
N PRO A 378 3.17 -9.35 24.88
CA PRO A 378 2.68 -7.98 24.90
C PRO A 378 2.47 -7.50 26.34
N LEU A 379 2.58 -6.18 26.54
CA LEU A 379 2.18 -5.55 27.78
C LEU A 379 0.65 -5.42 27.82
N GLU A 380 0.00 -6.05 28.79
CA GLU A 380 -1.46 -6.13 28.91
C GLU A 380 -1.97 -5.14 29.97
N LEU A 381 -3.07 -4.44 29.67
CA LEU A 381 -3.70 -3.51 30.60
C LEU A 381 -4.45 -4.26 31.71
N GLN A 382 -4.52 -3.67 32.91
CA GLN A 382 -5.42 -4.13 33.94
C GLN A 382 -6.88 -4.11 33.45
N PRO A 383 -7.75 -5.07 33.86
CA PRO A 383 -9.12 -5.18 33.35
C PRO A 383 -9.98 -3.92 33.52
N ASP A 384 -9.83 -3.21 34.64
CA ASP A 384 -10.53 -1.96 34.94
C ASP A 384 -10.06 -0.81 34.03
N LYS A 385 -8.75 -0.70 33.78
CA LYS A 385 -8.18 0.29 32.86
C LYS A 385 -8.47 -0.01 31.40
N LEU A 386 -8.53 -1.28 31.05
CA LEU A 386 -8.98 -1.73 29.74
C LEU A 386 -10.42 -1.28 29.48
N GLU A 387 -11.31 -1.47 30.47
CA GLU A 387 -12.71 -1.05 30.39
C GLU A 387 -12.88 0.48 30.36
N GLU A 388 -12.09 1.21 31.16
CA GLU A 388 -12.09 2.68 31.18
C GLU A 388 -11.71 3.27 29.82
N LEU A 389 -10.67 2.74 29.17
CA LEU A 389 -10.12 3.28 27.93
C LEU A 389 -10.85 2.80 26.66
N TYR A 390 -11.34 1.55 26.66
CA TYR A 390 -11.86 0.89 25.45
C TYR A 390 -13.27 0.30 25.61
N GLY A 391 -13.91 0.50 26.78
CA GLY A 391 -15.22 -0.06 27.10
C GLY A 391 -15.15 -1.55 27.45
N LYS A 392 -16.31 -2.13 27.78
CA LYS A 392 -16.39 -3.58 28.07
C LYS A 392 -16.11 -4.40 26.79
N PRO A 393 -15.33 -5.49 26.88
CA PRO A 393 -15.13 -6.40 25.76
C PRO A 393 -16.49 -6.93 25.28
N PRO A 394 -16.81 -6.78 23.97
CA PRO A 394 -17.93 -7.47 23.35
C PRO A 394 -17.82 -8.98 23.58
N ARG A 395 -18.95 -9.68 23.48
CA ARG A 395 -18.98 -11.15 23.59
C ARG A 395 -19.38 -11.79 22.28
N THR A 396 -18.79 -12.95 22.00
CA THR A 396 -19.20 -13.84 20.91
C THR A 396 -20.56 -14.47 21.21
N ASP A 397 -21.18 -15.08 20.20
CA ASP A 397 -22.46 -15.80 20.36
C ASP A 397 -22.37 -16.96 21.36
N ASP A 398 -21.17 -17.53 21.55
CA ASP A 398 -20.86 -18.53 22.57
C ASP A 398 -20.38 -17.94 23.90
N ASN A 399 -20.64 -16.64 24.11
CA ASN A 399 -20.44 -15.90 25.36
C ASN A 399 -18.96 -15.76 25.82
N ARG A 400 -18.00 -15.90 24.90
CA ARG A 400 -16.57 -15.64 25.16
C ARG A 400 -16.27 -14.14 24.98
N PRO A 401 -15.43 -13.53 25.83
CA PRO A 401 -15.04 -12.13 25.65
C PRO A 401 -14.09 -12.00 24.46
N TYR A 402 -14.30 -10.96 23.65
CA TYR A 402 -13.34 -10.52 22.65
C TYR A 402 -12.06 -10.03 23.35
N LEU A 403 -10.90 -10.25 22.71
CA LEU A 403 -9.61 -9.81 23.20
C LEU A 403 -9.24 -8.48 22.54
N LEU A 404 -8.66 -7.55 23.29
CA LEU A 404 -8.14 -6.32 22.71
C LEU A 404 -6.87 -6.64 21.90
N LYS A 405 -6.96 -6.54 20.58
CA LYS A 405 -5.85 -6.71 19.65
C LYS A 405 -5.37 -5.34 19.17
N SER A 406 -4.09 -5.24 18.82
CA SER A 406 -3.52 -4.06 18.18
C SER A 406 -3.38 -4.32 16.69
N GLY A 407 -3.94 -3.45 15.85
CA GLY A 407 -3.87 -3.55 14.40
C GLY A 407 -3.50 -2.23 13.75
N ARG A 408 -3.57 -2.22 12.41
CA ARG A 408 -3.18 -1.09 11.56
C ARG A 408 -3.95 0.22 11.84
N PHE A 409 -5.12 0.14 12.46
CA PHE A 409 -6.00 1.28 12.75
C PHE A 409 -6.12 1.58 14.25
N GLY A 410 -5.22 1.05 15.08
CA GLY A 410 -5.27 1.16 16.53
C GLY A 410 -5.71 -0.15 17.20
N LYS A 411 -6.08 -0.05 18.48
CA LYS A 411 -6.56 -1.20 19.26
C LYS A 411 -8.05 -1.48 18.94
N PHE A 412 -8.41 -2.74 18.80
CA PHE A 412 -9.78 -3.19 18.47
C PHE A 412 -10.09 -4.51 19.17
N TRP A 413 -11.38 -4.77 19.43
CA TRP A 413 -11.86 -6.03 19.99
C TRP A 413 -11.90 -7.12 18.91
N ALA A 414 -11.31 -8.30 19.16
CA ALA A 414 -11.33 -9.43 18.22
C ALA A 414 -11.42 -10.81 18.89
#